data_AF-A0A1V5MXT6-F1
#
_entry.id   AF-A0A1V5MXT6-F1
#
_cell.length_a   1.000
_cell.length_b   1.000
_cell.length_c   1.000
_cell.angle_alpha   90.00
_cell.angle_beta   90.00
_cell.angle_gamma   90.00
#
_symmetry.space_group_name_H-M   'P 1'
#
loop_
_entity.id
_entity.type
_entity.pdbx_description
1 polymer ?
#
loop_
_entity_poly.entity_id
_entity_poly.type
_entity_poly.pdbx_seq_one_letter_code
_entity_poly.pdbx_strand_id
1 'polypeptide(L)'
;MAGIGMITTPVTIEIVHGYAEKIYGGPQAEQIAELLDKSGRDARAVAEFGIGTNYKAILTGMILEDEKVFGTIHIAFGNNISMGGRIAVSSHYDALIKEPYVYFDNELIMKKGKLPDYKL
;
A
#
# COMPACT_ATOMS: atom_id res chain seq x y z
N MET A 1 6.16 3.79 -3.57
CA MET A 1 5.90 2.35 -3.82
C MET A 1 7.22 1.61 -3.81
N ALA A 2 7.29 0.44 -3.18
CA ALA A 2 8.46 -0.42 -3.24
C ALA A 2 8.89 -0.66 -4.70
N GLY A 3 10.19 -0.56 -5.00
CA GLY A 3 10.72 -0.73 -6.36
C GLY A 3 10.63 0.48 -7.30
N ILE A 4 9.90 1.54 -6.93
CA ILE A 4 9.79 2.78 -7.73
C ILE A 4 10.26 4.01 -6.93
N GLY A 5 10.02 4.03 -5.61
CA GLY A 5 10.32 5.17 -4.73
C GLY A 5 9.15 6.14 -4.63
N MET A 6 9.46 7.43 -4.48
CA MET A 6 8.46 8.50 -4.38
C MET A 6 7.80 8.78 -5.73
N ILE A 7 6.47 8.80 -5.75
CA ILE A 7 5.69 9.20 -6.92
C ILE A 7 5.41 10.70 -6.88
N THR A 8 5.43 11.34 -8.04
CA THR A 8 5.22 12.80 -8.16
C THR A 8 3.75 13.18 -8.25
N THR A 9 2.90 12.25 -8.69
CA THR A 9 1.45 12.43 -8.77
C THR A 9 0.75 11.15 -8.29
N PRO A 10 -0.45 11.26 -7.68
CA PRO A 10 -1.19 10.08 -7.23
C PRO A 10 -1.47 9.10 -8.38
N VAL A 11 -1.36 7.81 -8.07
CA VAL A 11 -1.78 6.70 -8.93
C VAL A 11 -2.97 6.03 -8.29
N THR A 12 -3.96 5.67 -9.10
CA THR A 12 -5.15 4.94 -8.66
C THR A 12 -5.01 3.48 -9.06
N ILE A 13 -5.30 2.57 -8.12
CA ILE A 13 -5.35 1.13 -8.34
C ILE A 13 -6.77 0.66 -8.02
N GLU A 14 -7.49 0.15 -9.02
CA GLU A 14 -8.77 -0.52 -8.83
C GLU A 14 -8.52 -1.98 -8.45
N ILE A 15 -8.97 -2.36 -7.26
CA ILE A 15 -8.91 -3.74 -6.78
C ILE A 15 -10.27 -4.41 -7.00
N VAL A 16 -10.29 -5.55 -7.68
CA VAL A 16 -11.49 -6.36 -7.91
C VAL A 16 -11.18 -7.81 -7.53
N HIS A 17 -12.06 -8.42 -6.72
CA HIS A 17 -11.88 -9.80 -6.22
C HIS A 17 -10.49 -10.08 -5.61
N GLY A 18 -9.89 -9.09 -4.95
CA GLY A 18 -8.58 -9.22 -4.31
C GLY A 18 -7.37 -8.99 -5.23
N TYR A 19 -7.56 -8.58 -6.48
CA TYR A 19 -6.47 -8.31 -7.42
C TYR A 19 -6.51 -6.88 -7.97
N ALA A 20 -5.34 -6.27 -8.17
CA ALA A 20 -5.19 -5.00 -8.87
C ALA A 20 -5.48 -5.16 -10.36
N GLU A 21 -6.67 -4.74 -10.83
CA GLU A 21 -7.10 -4.90 -12.22
C GLU A 21 -6.73 -3.71 -13.10
N LYS A 22 -6.99 -2.48 -12.62
CA LYS A 22 -6.66 -1.26 -13.37
C LYS A 22 -5.74 -0.38 -12.56
N ILE A 23 -4.73 0.15 -13.22
CA ILE A 23 -3.75 1.06 -12.64
C ILE A 23 -3.64 2.24 -13.58
N TYR A 24 -3.97 3.44 -13.12
CA TYR A 24 -4.04 4.64 -13.96
C TYR A 24 -3.77 5.92 -13.16
N GLY A 25 -3.58 7.02 -13.87
CA GLY A 25 -3.30 8.33 -13.29
C GLY A 25 -1.94 8.86 -13.74
N GLY A 26 -1.11 9.26 -12.78
CA GLY A 26 0.22 9.84 -13.00
C GLY A 26 1.15 9.07 -13.95
N PRO A 27 2.30 9.66 -14.34
CA PRO A 27 3.24 9.05 -15.27
C PRO A 27 3.86 7.75 -14.74
N GLN A 28 3.85 7.51 -13.43
CA GLN A 28 4.31 6.26 -12.83
C GLN A 28 3.29 5.11 -12.88
N ALA A 29 2.05 5.33 -13.36
CA ALA A 29 1.03 4.27 -13.37
C ALA A 29 1.43 3.06 -14.24
N GLU A 30 1.99 3.31 -15.42
CA GLU A 30 2.47 2.26 -16.33
C GLU A 30 3.64 1.49 -15.71
N GLN A 31 4.60 2.20 -15.09
CA GLN A 31 5.73 1.58 -14.39
C GLN A 31 5.27 0.67 -13.23
N ILE A 32 4.21 1.06 -12.51
CA ILE A 32 3.61 0.25 -11.46
C ILE A 32 2.96 -1.01 -12.05
N ALA A 33 2.21 -0.86 -13.14
CA ALA A 33 1.57 -1.99 -13.82
C ALA A 33 2.62 -3.01 -14.29
N GLU A 34 3.66 -2.54 -14.99
CA GLU A 34 4.78 -3.37 -15.44
C GLU A 34 5.49 -4.06 -14.28
N LEU A 35 5.72 -3.34 -13.17
CA LEU A 35 6.37 -3.91 -11.99
C LEU A 35 5.56 -5.08 -11.41
N LEU A 36 4.24 -4.92 -11.30
CA LEU A 36 3.35 -5.97 -10.82
C LEU A 36 3.25 -7.14 -11.81
N ASP A 37 3.28 -6.90 -13.12
CA ASP A 37 3.16 -7.96 -14.13
C ASP A 37 4.38 -8.87 -14.25
N LYS A 38 5.56 -8.44 -13.78
CA LYS A 38 6.83 -9.20 -13.89
C LYS A 38 6.78 -10.60 -13.31
N SER A 39 5.96 -10.83 -12.28
CA SER A 39 5.88 -12.13 -11.60
C SER A 39 4.52 -12.82 -11.81
N GLY A 40 3.82 -12.45 -12.89
CA GLY A 40 2.56 -13.07 -13.29
C GLY A 40 1.35 -12.58 -12.48
N ARG A 41 0.19 -13.17 -12.74
CA ARG A 41 -1.11 -12.69 -12.21
C ARG A 41 -1.14 -12.54 -10.70
N ASP A 42 -0.52 -13.48 -9.99
CA ASP A 42 -0.52 -13.51 -8.52
C ASP A 42 0.27 -12.36 -7.88
N ALA A 43 1.18 -11.72 -8.62
CA ALA A 43 1.83 -10.50 -8.15
C ALA A 43 0.89 -9.30 -8.02
N ARG A 44 -0.31 -9.35 -8.63
CA ARG A 44 -1.37 -8.34 -8.48
C ARG A 44 -2.30 -8.61 -7.30
N ALA A 45 -2.17 -9.74 -6.62
CA ALA A 45 -3.04 -10.07 -5.49
C ALA A 45 -2.73 -9.18 -4.29
N VAL A 46 -3.74 -8.71 -3.57
CA VAL A 46 -3.56 -8.00 -2.29
C VAL A 46 -2.94 -8.97 -1.28
N ALA A 47 -1.88 -8.50 -0.62
CA ALA A 47 -1.07 -9.30 0.29
C ALA A 47 -1.15 -8.82 1.74
N GLU A 48 -1.09 -7.51 1.96
CA GLU A 48 -1.03 -6.91 3.28
C GLU A 48 -1.83 -5.60 3.30
N PHE A 49 -2.45 -5.33 4.45
CA PHE A 49 -2.89 -4.01 4.84
C PHE A 49 -2.19 -3.66 6.16
N GLY A 50 -1.48 -2.53 6.18
CA GLY A 50 -0.78 -2.06 7.37
C GLY A 50 -1.04 -0.59 7.66
N ILE A 51 -0.90 -0.24 8.94
CA ILE A 51 -1.04 1.12 9.46
C ILE A 51 0.31 1.54 10.04
N GLY A 52 0.81 2.69 9.61
CA GLY A 52 2.00 3.30 10.18
C GLY A 52 1.70 3.91 11.56
N THR A 53 2.47 3.51 12.57
CA THR A 53 2.26 3.86 13.99
C THR A 53 3.49 4.48 14.67
N ASN A 54 4.58 4.69 13.93
CA ASN A 54 5.80 5.28 14.46
C ASN A 54 5.80 6.81 14.25
N TYR A 55 5.58 7.56 15.32
CA TYR A 55 5.57 9.02 15.31
C TYR A 55 6.94 9.68 15.07
N LYS A 56 8.02 8.90 15.12
CA LYS A 56 9.39 9.38 14.81
C LYS A 56 9.81 9.12 13.37
N ALA A 57 9.13 8.23 12.66
CA ALA A 57 9.43 7.93 11.26
C ALA A 57 8.95 9.07 10.37
N ILE A 58 9.71 9.35 9.31
CA ILE A 58 9.37 10.37 8.31
C ILE A 58 9.38 9.78 6.90
N LEU A 59 8.73 10.45 5.96
CA LEU A 59 8.79 10.05 4.56
C LEU A 59 10.17 10.38 3.97
N THR A 60 10.92 9.35 3.64
CA THR A 60 12.27 9.41 3.06
C THR A 60 12.30 8.95 1.61
N GLY A 61 11.26 8.23 1.16
CA GLY A 61 11.27 7.51 -0.11
C GLY A 61 11.86 6.10 0.02
N MET A 62 12.31 5.71 1.22
CA MET A 62 12.71 4.35 1.55
C MET A 62 11.54 3.62 2.21
N ILE A 63 11.02 2.60 1.52
CA ILE A 63 9.75 1.98 1.90
C ILE A 63 9.73 1.42 3.32
N LEU A 64 10.85 0.86 3.80
CA LEU A 64 10.96 0.26 5.13
C LEU A 64 10.73 1.27 6.27
N GLU A 65 11.09 2.54 6.08
CA GLU A 65 10.78 3.60 7.04
C GLU A 65 9.40 4.21 6.74
N ASP A 66 9.11 4.47 5.46
CA ASP A 66 7.89 5.13 5.02
C ASP A 66 6.62 4.40 5.49
N GLU A 67 6.61 3.05 5.46
CA GLU A 67 5.48 2.22 5.90
C GLU A 67 5.20 2.31 7.41
N LYS A 68 6.17 2.81 8.19
CA LYS A 68 6.03 2.97 9.65
C LYS A 68 5.52 4.36 10.03
N VAL A 69 5.54 5.33 9.12
CA VAL A 69 5.19 6.73 9.38
C VAL A 69 3.80 6.84 9.98
N PHE A 70 3.70 7.48 11.15
CA PHE A 70 2.43 7.63 11.84
C PHE A 70 1.34 8.27 10.96
N GLY A 71 0.18 7.62 10.88
CA GLY A 71 -0.97 8.13 10.13
C GLY A 71 -0.98 7.79 8.64
N THR A 72 0.01 7.04 8.15
CA THR A 72 -0.03 6.44 6.82
C THR A 72 -0.67 5.05 6.87
N ILE A 73 -1.07 4.55 5.72
CA ILE A 73 -1.32 3.11 5.51
C ILE A 73 -0.49 2.63 4.32
N HIS A 74 -0.32 1.32 4.24
CA HIS A 74 0.14 0.66 3.03
C HIS A 74 -0.77 -0.51 2.67
N ILE A 75 -0.89 -0.72 1.36
CA ILE A 75 -1.45 -1.93 0.76
C ILE A 75 -0.32 -2.60 -0.02
N ALA A 76 -0.01 -3.84 0.32
CA ALA A 76 0.98 -4.62 -0.41
C ALA A 76 0.33 -5.53 -1.45
N PHE A 77 1.07 -5.83 -2.52
CA PHE A 77 0.68 -6.79 -3.55
C PHE A 77 1.72 -7.88 -3.73
N GLY A 78 1.26 -9.11 -3.98
CA GLY A 78 2.09 -10.28 -4.28
C GLY A 78 2.07 -11.34 -3.19
N ASN A 79 3.24 -11.72 -2.71
CA ASN A 79 3.41 -12.82 -1.77
C ASN A 79 2.72 -12.51 -0.45
N ASN A 80 1.89 -13.44 0.02
CA ASN A 80 1.15 -13.30 1.27
C ASN A 80 1.22 -14.54 2.17
N ILE A 81 2.15 -15.47 1.91
CA ILE A 81 2.31 -16.70 2.73
C ILE A 81 2.62 -16.35 4.19
N SER A 82 3.52 -15.39 4.42
CA SER A 82 3.87 -14.95 5.78
C SER A 82 2.76 -14.15 6.48
N MET A 83 1.73 -13.74 5.74
CA MET A 83 0.59 -12.96 6.24
C MET A 83 -0.68 -13.83 6.41
N GLY A 84 -0.54 -15.16 6.30
CA GLY A 84 -1.64 -16.12 6.44
C GLY A 84 -2.44 -16.37 5.16
N GLY A 85 -1.98 -15.85 4.01
CA GLY A 85 -2.54 -16.14 2.70
C GLY A 85 -2.02 -17.44 2.08
N ARG A 86 -2.26 -17.61 0.78
CA ARG A 86 -1.95 -18.83 0.01
C ARG A 86 -1.13 -18.57 -1.25
N ILE A 87 -0.79 -17.31 -1.53
CA ILE A 87 -0.19 -16.89 -2.79
C ILE A 87 1.34 -16.87 -2.62
N ALA A 88 1.99 -17.72 -3.41
CA ALA A 88 3.43 -17.92 -3.45
C ALA A 88 4.01 -17.29 -4.72
N VAL A 89 4.39 -16.02 -4.67
CA VAL A 89 5.05 -15.31 -5.78
C VAL A 89 6.33 -14.67 -5.29
N SER A 90 7.29 -14.40 -6.18
CA SER A 90 8.60 -13.83 -5.82
C SER A 90 8.58 -12.34 -5.46
N SER A 91 7.45 -11.68 -5.62
CA SER A 91 7.28 -10.24 -5.40
C SER A 91 6.46 -9.94 -4.14
N HIS A 92 6.77 -8.81 -3.51
CA HIS A 92 5.97 -8.18 -2.48
C HIS A 92 6.19 -6.67 -2.60
N TYR A 93 5.14 -5.91 -2.94
CA TYR A 93 5.27 -4.48 -3.26
C TYR A 93 4.29 -3.62 -2.49
N ASP A 94 4.81 -2.78 -1.59
CA ASP A 94 4.03 -1.85 -0.77
C ASP A 94 3.71 -0.55 -1.50
N ALA A 95 2.43 -0.20 -1.52
CA ALA A 95 1.91 1.07 -1.97
C ALA A 95 1.40 1.89 -0.77
N LEU A 96 2.01 3.05 -0.54
CA LEU A 96 1.73 3.90 0.62
C LEU A 96 0.66 4.96 0.31
N ILE A 97 -0.20 5.24 1.29
CA ILE A 97 -1.23 6.28 1.26
C ILE A 97 -1.06 7.20 2.49
N LYS A 98 -0.90 8.50 2.24
CA LYS A 98 -0.57 9.49 3.28
C LYS A 98 -1.76 10.05 4.05
N GLU A 99 -2.90 10.22 3.37
CA GLU A 99 -4.10 10.83 3.96
C GLU A 99 -5.32 9.91 3.83
N PRO A 100 -5.24 8.68 4.36
CA PRO A 100 -6.30 7.70 4.18
C PRO A 100 -7.52 8.04 5.04
N TYR A 101 -8.65 7.52 4.60
CA TYR A 101 -9.78 7.23 5.47
C TYR A 101 -9.81 5.72 5.67
N VAL A 102 -9.76 5.27 6.92
CA VAL A 102 -9.78 3.84 7.28
C VAL A 102 -11.00 3.58 8.14
N TYR A 103 -11.79 2.60 7.71
CA TYR A 103 -12.92 2.08 8.45
C TYR A 103 -12.69 0.61 8.73
N PHE A 104 -12.98 0.19 9.97
CA PHE A 104 -13.18 -1.21 10.28
C PHE A 104 -14.68 -1.40 10.45
N ASP A 105 -15.26 -2.21 9.56
CA ASP A 105 -16.70 -2.29 9.36
C ASP A 105 -17.30 -0.88 9.15
N ASN A 106 -18.08 -0.38 10.11
CA ASN A 106 -18.72 0.93 10.06
C ASN A 106 -18.04 1.98 10.97
N GLU A 107 -16.94 1.63 11.62
CA GLU A 107 -16.24 2.49 12.57
C GLU A 107 -15.07 3.22 11.89
N LEU A 108 -15.07 4.55 11.95
CA LEU A 108 -13.99 5.38 11.41
C LEU A 108 -12.79 5.36 12.37
N ILE A 109 -11.77 4.58 12.04
CA ILE A 109 -10.55 4.47 12.84
C ILE A 109 -9.53 5.55 12.49
N MET A 110 -9.46 5.95 11.22
CA MET A 110 -8.51 6.98 10.76
C MET A 110 -9.16 7.94 9.77
N LYS A 111 -9.04 9.24 10.01
CA LYS A 111 -9.60 10.33 9.18
C LYS A 111 -8.48 11.22 8.63
N LYS A 112 -8.21 11.14 7.33
CA LYS A 112 -7.12 11.87 6.67
C LYS A 112 -5.78 11.70 7.41
N GLY A 113 -5.44 10.46 7.74
CA GLY A 113 -4.22 10.14 8.48
C GLY A 113 -4.22 10.46 9.97
N LYS A 114 -5.33 10.95 10.53
CA LYS A 114 -5.46 11.22 11.98
C LYS A 114 -6.27 10.12 12.65
N LEU A 115 -5.76 9.59 13.77
CA LEU A 115 -6.47 8.65 14.64
C LEU A 115 -7.29 9.45 15.67
N PRO A 116 -8.63 9.53 15.56
CA PRO A 116 -9.45 10.47 16.33
C PRO A 116 -9.35 10.30 17.85
N ASP A 117 -9.23 9.06 18.32
CA ASP A 117 -9.18 8.72 19.75
C ASP A 117 -7.76 8.65 20.32
N TYR A 118 -6.74 8.89 19.48
CA TYR A 118 -5.35 8.87 19.90
C TYR A 118 -4.80 10.30 20.06
N LYS A 119 -4.31 10.61 21.26
CA LYS A 119 -3.56 11.84 21.56
C LYS A 119 -2.11 11.46 21.84
N LEU A 120 -1.18 12.11 21.14
CA LEU A 120 0.26 12.01 21.40
C LEU A 120 0.63 12.63 22.75
#